data_AF-A0AA88X319-F1
#
_entry.id   AF-A0AA88X319-F1
#
_cell.length_a   1.000
_cell.length_b   1.000
_cell.length_c   1.000
_cell.angle_alpha   90.00
_cell.angle_beta   90.00
_cell.angle_gamma   90.00
#
_symmetry.space_group_name_H-M   'P 1'
#
loop_
_entity.id
_entity.type
_entity.pdbx_description
1 polymer ?
#
loop_
_entity_poly.entity_id
_entity_poly.type
_entity_poly.pdbx_seq_one_letter_code
_entity_poly.pdbx_strand_id
1 'polypeptide(L)'
;MDGSGGATVTCASWIRRPENAHLVVMGRPRHGDQTSSLDIFSYDPVTASLSSSPSGTYLLEEGGDPVNLVVHPSGDEIVCSTITRGCK
;
A
#
# COMPACT_ATOMS: atom_id res chain seq x y z
N MET A 1 -15.66 -15.15 -19.40
CA MET A 1 -14.75 -15.35 -18.26
C MET A 1 -14.36 -13.95 -17.81
N ASP A 2 -15.07 -13.41 -16.81
CA ASP A 2 -14.69 -12.13 -16.21
C ASP A 2 -13.32 -12.33 -15.55
N GLY A 3 -12.29 -11.80 -16.19
CA GLY A 3 -10.98 -11.68 -15.58
C GLY A 3 -11.10 -10.67 -14.45
N SER A 4 -11.26 -11.15 -13.22
CA SER A 4 -11.08 -10.33 -12.03
C SER A 4 -9.62 -9.86 -12.02
N GLY A 5 -9.39 -8.71 -12.65
CA GLY A 5 -8.11 -8.02 -12.66
C GLY A 5 -7.84 -7.47 -11.27
N GLY A 6 -7.48 -8.35 -10.34
CA GLY A 6 -7.02 -7.96 -9.02
C GLY A 6 -5.83 -7.04 -9.21
N ALA A 7 -5.96 -5.80 -8.71
CA ALA A 7 -4.86 -4.85 -8.73
C ALA A 7 -3.64 -5.51 -8.06
N THR A 8 -2.55 -5.65 -8.80
CA THR A 8 -1.34 -6.33 -8.31
C THR A 8 -0.75 -5.52 -7.15
N VAL A 9 -0.46 -6.17 -6.03
CA VAL A 9 0.23 -5.56 -4.87
C VAL A 9 1.69 -6.04 -4.91
N THR A 10 2.64 -5.11 -4.81
CA THR A 10 4.09 -5.43 -4.86
C THR A 10 4.71 -5.49 -3.47
N CYS A 11 4.19 -4.73 -2.52
CA CYS A 11 4.68 -4.68 -1.14
C CYS A 11 3.55 -4.30 -0.19
N ALA A 12 3.66 -4.71 1.08
CA ALA A 12 2.71 -4.34 2.11
C ALA A 12 3.38 -4.33 3.48
N SER A 13 2.86 -3.53 4.41
CA SER A 13 3.30 -3.52 5.80
C SER A 13 2.13 -3.23 6.74
N TRP A 14 2.20 -3.81 7.93
CA TRP A 14 1.30 -3.48 9.03
C TRP A 14 1.66 -2.11 9.60
N ILE A 15 0.64 -1.33 9.92
CA ILE A 15 0.76 -0.10 10.70
C ILE A 15 0.13 -0.39 12.06
N ARG A 16 0.96 -0.37 13.10
CA ARG A 16 0.54 -0.59 14.49
C ARG A 16 0.40 0.77 15.14
N ARG A 17 -0.84 1.19 15.43
CA ARG A 17 -1.10 2.41 16.21
C ARG A 17 -1.41 2.06 17.67
N PRO A 18 -1.07 2.95 18.63
CA PRO A 18 -1.38 2.74 20.05
C PRO A 18 -2.87 2.52 20.37
N GLU A 19 -3.76 3.01 19.50
CA GLU A 19 -5.22 2.92 19.64
C GLU A 19 -5.83 1.56 19.21
N ASN A 20 -5.02 0.52 19.04
CA ASN A 20 -5.41 -0.80 18.52
C ASN A 20 -6.06 -0.77 17.12
N ALA A 21 -5.87 0.31 16.36
CA ALA A 21 -6.22 0.33 14.95
C ALA A 21 -5.20 -0.52 14.18
N HIS A 22 -5.64 -1.70 13.73
CA HIS A 22 -4.88 -2.52 12.80
C HIS A 22 -5.09 -1.97 11.39
N LEU A 23 -4.09 -1.30 10.85
CA LEU A 23 -4.12 -0.82 9.48
C LEU A 23 -3.04 -1.53 8.66
N VAL A 24 -3.26 -1.61 7.35
CA VAL A 24 -2.29 -2.18 6.40
C VAL A 24 -2.06 -1.15 5.31
N VAL A 25 -0.81 -0.84 5.01
CA VAL A 25 -0.43 -0.13 3.80
C VAL A 25 -0.03 -1.12 2.72
N MET A 26 -0.51 -0.91 1.50
CA MET A 26 -0.23 -1.71 0.32
C MET A 26 0.32 -0.84 -0.80
N GLY A 27 1.47 -1.21 -1.34
CA GLY A 27 2.05 -0.61 -2.52
C GLY A 27 1.55 -1.30 -3.78
N ARG A 28 1.03 -0.49 -4.71
CA ARG A 28 0.58 -0.93 -6.02
C ARG A 28 1.40 -0.26 -7.11
N PRO A 29 1.97 -1.04 -8.05
CA PRO A 29 2.65 -0.51 -9.20
C PRO A 29 1.64 0.09 -10.17
N ARG A 30 2.13 0.84 -11.14
CA ARG A 30 1.32 1.28 -12.28
C ARG A 30 0.78 0.07 -13.03
N HIS A 31 -0.45 0.21 -13.51
CA HIS A 31 -1.09 -0.81 -14.34
C HIS A 31 -2.00 -0.14 -15.37
N GLY A 32 -1.59 -0.19 -16.65
CA GLY A 32 -2.24 0.57 -17.71
C GLY A 32 -2.14 2.07 -17.44
N ASP A 33 -3.29 2.76 -17.46
CA ASP A 33 -3.40 4.20 -17.22
C ASP A 33 -3.41 4.57 -15.72
N GLN A 34 -3.35 3.59 -14.81
CA GLN A 34 -3.35 3.85 -13.37
C GLN A 34 -1.94 4.20 -12.87
N THR A 35 -1.83 5.32 -12.15
CA THR A 35 -0.62 5.71 -11.42
C THR A 35 -0.33 4.76 -10.27
N SER A 36 0.95 4.56 -9.95
CA SER A 36 1.35 3.81 -8.76
C SER A 36 0.81 4.48 -7.51
N SER A 37 0.43 3.68 -6.52
CA SER A 37 -0.20 4.18 -5.31
C SER A 37 0.20 3.40 -4.06
N LEU A 38 0.11 4.06 -2.91
CA LEU A 38 0.04 3.43 -1.60
C LEU A 38 -1.38 3.56 -1.08
N ASP A 39 -2.03 2.44 -0.81
CA ASP A 39 -3.36 2.40 -0.21
C ASP A 39 -3.28 1.95 1.25
N ILE A 40 -4.06 2.59 2.11
CA ILE A 40 -4.20 2.22 3.51
C ILE A 40 -5.59 1.63 3.72
N PHE A 41 -5.65 0.43 4.26
CA PHE A 41 -6.89 -0.27 4.61
C PHE A 41 -6.99 -0.45 6.12
N SER A 42 -8.22 -0.44 6.64
CA SER A 42 -8.47 -0.94 7.98
C SER A 42 -8.63 -2.46 7.95
N TYR A 43 -8.11 -3.12 8.97
CA TYR A 43 -8.22 -4.56 9.16
C TYR A 43 -9.12 -4.85 10.36
N ASP A 44 -10.12 -5.69 10.13
CA ASP A 44 -10.97 -6.24 11.19
C ASP A 44 -10.42 -7.61 11.61
N PRO A 45 -9.85 -7.73 12.83
CA PRO A 45 -9.33 -9.00 13.32
C PRO A 45 -10.43 -10.01 13.67
N VAL A 46 -11.68 -9.59 13.86
CA VAL A 46 -12.80 -10.49 14.20
C VAL A 46 -13.23 -11.27 12.95
N THR A 47 -13.34 -10.57 11.83
CA THR A 47 -13.72 -11.17 10.53
C THR A 47 -12.52 -11.57 9.68
N ALA A 48 -11.30 -11.26 10.13
CA ALA A 48 -10.06 -11.42 9.39
C ALA A 48 -10.10 -10.80 7.99
N SER A 49 -10.71 -9.62 7.87
CA SER A 49 -10.99 -8.98 6.59
C SER A 49 -10.47 -7.54 6.52
N LEU A 50 -10.26 -7.04 5.31
CA LEU A 50 -9.94 -5.65 5.05
C LEU A 50 -11.20 -4.89 4.67
N SER A 51 -11.21 -3.59 4.93
CA SER A 51 -12.25 -2.71 4.38
C SER A 51 -12.33 -2.83 2.85
N SER A 52 -13.55 -2.82 2.30
CA SER A 52 -13.75 -2.92 0.84
C SER A 52 -13.14 -1.75 0.06
N SER A 53 -12.91 -0.62 0.72
CA SER A 53 -12.29 0.57 0.16
C SER A 53 -11.13 1.04 1.04
N PRO A 54 -10.09 1.65 0.45
CA PRO A 54 -9.01 2.22 1.24
C PRO A 54 -9.53 3.40 2.06
N SER A 55 -9.01 3.53 3.29
CA SER A 55 -9.21 4.70 4.14
C SER A 55 -8.38 5.89 3.69
N GLY A 56 -7.31 5.65 2.93
CA GLY A 56 -6.50 6.69 2.30
C GLY A 56 -5.67 6.14 1.15
N THR A 57 -5.45 6.98 0.13
CA THR A 57 -4.66 6.65 -1.06
C THR A 57 -3.65 7.77 -1.32
N TYR A 58 -2.39 7.39 -1.50
CA TYR A 58 -1.30 8.28 -1.86
C TYR A 58 -0.78 7.90 -3.24
N LEU A 59 -0.88 8.81 -4.19
CA LEU A 59 -0.33 8.61 -5.53
C LEU A 59 1.18 8.87 -5.49
N LEU A 60 1.95 7.97 -6.12
CA LEU A 60 3.37 8.18 -6.33
C LEU A 60 3.55 8.95 -7.65
N GLU A 61 3.95 10.22 -7.54
CA GLU A 61 4.29 11.07 -8.68
C GLU A 61 5.50 10.52 -9.46
N GLU A 62 5.76 11.09 -10.66
CA GLU A 62 6.76 10.64 -11.64
C GLU A 62 8.06 10.13 -11.01
N GLY A 63 8.20 8.80 -10.94
CA GLY A 63 9.47 8.22 -10.55
C GLY A 63 9.50 6.70 -10.47
N GLY A 64 8.53 6.05 -9.84
CA GLY A 64 8.67 4.61 -9.64
C GLY A 64 7.50 3.86 -9.07
N ASP A 65 7.58 2.54 -9.27
CA ASP A 65 6.69 1.57 -8.67
C ASP A 65 7.20 1.24 -7.25
N PRO A 66 6.32 1.09 -6.26
CA PRO A 66 6.72 0.79 -4.90
C PRO A 66 7.29 -0.63 -4.83
N VAL A 67 8.46 -0.78 -4.20
CA VAL A 67 9.17 -2.07 -4.07
C VAL A 67 9.20 -2.54 -2.62
N ASN A 68 9.36 -1.61 -1.67
CA ASN A 68 9.45 -1.93 -0.25
C ASN A 68 8.80 -0.84 0.58
N LEU A 69 8.24 -1.23 1.72
CA LEU A 69 7.57 -0.36 2.68
C LEU A 69 8.11 -0.65 4.07
N VAL A 70 8.45 0.40 4.79
CA VAL A 70 8.78 0.35 6.21
C VAL A 70 7.90 1.34 6.94
N VAL A 71 7.32 0.88 8.05
CA VAL A 71 6.51 1.73 8.93
C VAL A 71 7.33 2.01 10.18
N HIS A 72 7.47 3.28 10.54
CA HIS A 72 8.14 3.67 11.78
C HIS A 72 7.39 3.06 12.98
N PRO A 73 8.06 2.67 14.08
CA PRO A 73 7.40 2.07 15.24
C PRO A 73 6.27 2.88 15.88
N SER A 74 6.22 4.20 15.64
CA SER A 74 5.08 5.04 16.07
C SER A 74 3.79 4.79 15.26
N GLY A 75 3.91 4.28 14.03
CA GLY A 75 2.79 4.08 13.11
C GLY A 75 2.38 5.33 12.32
N ASP A 76 3.07 6.45 12.50
CA ASP A 76 2.74 7.74 11.84
C ASP A 76 3.53 8.01 10.57
N GLU A 77 4.68 7.38 10.43
CA GLU A 77 5.58 7.59 9.29
C GLU A 77 5.71 6.30 8.49
N ILE A 78 5.56 6.44 7.17
CA ILE A 78 5.70 5.35 6.21
C ILE A 78 6.79 5.76 5.22
N VAL A 79 7.83 4.94 5.11
CA VAL A 79 8.91 5.12 4.15
C VAL A 79 8.73 4.09 3.03
N CYS A 80 8.69 4.58 1.80
CA CYS A 80 8.53 3.75 0.60
C CYS A 80 9.78 3.84 -0.26
N SER A 81 10.35 2.68 -0.62
CA SER A 81 11.39 2.60 -1.64
C SER A 81 10.72 2.42 -3.00
N THR A 82 11.05 3.29 -3.95
CA THR A 82 10.52 3.24 -5.32
C THR A 82 11.60 2.84 -6.32
N ILE A 83 11.20 2.09 -7.36
CA ILE A 83 12.11 1.83 -8.48
C ILE A 83 12.04 2.98 -9.48
N THR A 84 12.97 3.91 -9.37
CA THR A 84 13.37 4.75 -10.51
C THR A 84 14.30 3.91 -11.37
N ARG A 85 14.20 3.98 -12.71
CA ARG A 85 14.94 3.09 -13.63
C ARG A 85 16.46 3.07 -13.34
N GLY A 86 16.92 2.10 -12.55
CA GLY A 86 18.31 1.76 -12.28
C GLY A 86 19.11 2.80 -11.48
N CYS A 87 19.81 2.37 -10.42
CA CYS A 87 20.99 3.10 -9.97
C CYS A 87 22.02 3.08 -11.11
N LYS A 88 22.50 4.25 -11.54
CA LYS A 88 23.68 4.36 -12.39
C LYS A 88 24.82 4.94 -11.56
#